data_AF-A0A9Q9IJW5-F1
#
_entry.id   AF-A0A9Q9IJW5-F1
#
_cell.length_a   1.000
_cell.length_b   1.000
_cell.length_c   1.000
_cell.angle_alpha   90.00
_cell.angle_beta   90.00
_cell.angle_gamma   90.00
#
_symmetry.space_group_name_H-M   'P 1'
#
loop_
_entity.id
_entity.type
_entity.pdbx_description
1 polymer ?
#
loop_
_entity_poly.entity_id
_entity_poly.type
_entity_poly.pdbx_seq_one_letter_code
_entity_poly.pdbx_strand_id
1 'polypeptide(L)'
;MDLKFCVTCTADDVTAATAPDLDELIRRTLAGLDAPHTVVIDLHELEVFAVTGARTLVTIHERCRTRGIDCHLVAPPDHPAHRVLSRLDLSPDPRIVDSVSHNPPDLS
;
A
#
# COMPACT_ATOMS: atom_id res chain seq x y z
N MET A 1 -7.43 19.65 -0.40
CA MET A 1 -7.37 18.88 -1.66
C MET A 1 -6.69 17.58 -1.29
N ASP A 2 -7.44 16.49 -1.18
CA ASP A 2 -6.89 15.21 -0.73
C ASP A 2 -6.05 14.61 -1.85
N LEU A 3 -4.73 14.71 -1.72
CA LEU A 3 -3.81 14.12 -2.69
C LEU A 3 -3.77 12.60 -2.46
N LYS A 4 -4.09 11.85 -3.52
CA LYS A 4 -4.06 10.38 -3.53
C LYS A 4 -2.83 9.93 -4.32
N PHE A 5 -1.92 9.23 -3.67
CA PHE A 5 -0.78 8.58 -4.33
C PHE A 5 -1.10 7.11 -4.52
N CYS A 6 -1.06 6.62 -5.76
CA CYS A 6 -1.15 5.19 -6.04
C CYS A 6 0.26 4.65 -6.33
N VAL A 7 0.70 3.64 -5.58
CA VAL A 7 1.91 2.88 -5.85
C VAL A 7 1.48 1.49 -6.31
N THR A 8 1.69 1.17 -7.58
CA THR A 8 1.46 -0.18 -8.10
C THR A 8 2.67 -1.05 -7.79
N CYS A 9 2.43 -2.22 -7.22
CA CYS A 9 3.46 -3.22 -6.97
C CYS A 9 3.31 -4.40 -7.93
N THR A 10 4.43 -4.82 -8.51
CA THR A 10 4.59 -6.01 -9.35
C THR A 10 5.26 -7.14 -8.58
N ALA A 11 5.25 -8.37 -9.12
CA ALA A 11 5.86 -9.56 -8.51
C ALA A 11 7.31 -9.35 -8.02
N ASP A 12 8.09 -8.55 -8.75
CA ASP A 12 9.48 -8.28 -8.42
C ASP A 12 9.63 -7.19 -7.34
N ASP A 13 8.62 -6.36 -7.08
CA ASP A 13 8.71 -5.22 -6.16
C ASP A 13 8.61 -5.61 -4.68
N VAL A 14 8.05 -6.78 -4.38
CA VAL A 14 7.66 -7.15 -3.01
C VAL A 14 8.32 -8.46 -2.57
N THR A 15 9.63 -8.55 -2.82
CA THR A 15 10.49 -9.66 -2.38
C THR A 15 11.38 -9.24 -1.20
N ALA A 16 12.09 -10.19 -0.59
CA ALA A 16 13.08 -9.85 0.44
C ALA A 16 14.23 -8.97 -0.10
N ALA A 17 14.53 -9.06 -1.40
CA ALA A 17 15.59 -8.29 -2.04
C ALA A 17 15.15 -6.86 -2.38
N THR A 18 13.88 -6.67 -2.76
CA THR A 18 13.35 -5.39 -3.26
C THR A 18 12.52 -4.62 -2.24
N ALA A 19 12.11 -5.26 -1.15
CA ALA A 19 11.44 -4.62 -0.01
C ALA A 19 12.15 -3.36 0.53
N PRO A 20 13.49 -3.33 0.68
CA PRO A 20 14.18 -2.11 1.12
C PRO A 20 14.04 -0.94 0.14
N ASP A 21 14.03 -1.22 -1.16
CA ASP A 21 13.91 -0.19 -2.21
C ASP A 21 12.49 0.37 -2.25
N LEU A 22 11.47 -0.48 -2.08
CA LEU A 22 10.07 -0.06 -1.93
C LEU A 22 9.87 0.83 -0.69
N ASP A 23 10.47 0.45 0.45
CA ASP A 23 10.39 1.25 1.68
C ASP A 23 11.06 2.61 1.50
N GLU A 24 12.21 2.66 0.82
CA GLU A 24 12.92 3.91 0.51
C GLU A 24 12.15 4.80 -0.47
N LEU A 25 11.57 4.21 -1.54
CA LEU A 25 10.71 4.93 -2.48
C LEU A 25 9.55 5.61 -1.74
N ILE A 26 8.84 4.83 -0.92
CA ILE A 26 7.71 5.36 -0.14
C ILE A 26 8.21 6.40 0.86
N ARG A 27 9.35 6.18 1.52
CA ARG A 27 9.94 7.17 2.43
C ARG A 27 10.19 8.50 1.73
N ARG A 28 10.74 8.49 0.51
CA ARG A 28 10.99 9.71 -0.29
C ARG A 28 9.71 10.38 -0.71
N THR A 29 8.74 9.60 -1.21
CA THR A 29 7.41 10.10 -1.58
C THR A 29 6.75 10.78 -0.39
N LEU A 30 6.77 10.15 0.80
CA LEU A 30 6.20 10.70 2.02
C LEU A 30 6.95 11.91 2.60
N ALA A 31 8.26 12.06 2.33
CA ALA A 31 9.06 13.15 2.90
C ALA A 31 8.70 14.53 2.32
N GLY A 32 8.06 14.59 1.16
CA GLY A 32 7.59 15.82 0.54
C GLY A 32 6.12 16.13 0.81
N LEU A 33 5.47 15.38 1.70
CA LEU A 33 4.02 15.39 1.90
C LEU A 33 3.66 15.87 3.31
N ASP A 34 2.94 16.99 3.38
CA ASP A 34 2.35 17.51 4.61
C ASP A 34 0.89 17.07 4.72
N ALA A 35 0.48 16.49 5.85
CA ALA A 35 -0.89 16.00 6.03
C ALA A 35 -1.98 17.07 5.73
N PRO A 36 -3.20 16.67 5.28
CA PRO A 36 -3.72 15.32 5.15
C PRO A 36 -3.58 14.75 3.73
N HIS A 37 -2.92 13.60 3.62
CA HIS A 37 -2.73 12.90 2.36
C HIS A 37 -3.11 11.42 2.50
N THR A 38 -3.47 10.81 1.37
CA THR A 38 -3.80 9.39 1.29
C THR A 38 -2.80 8.69 0.37
N VAL A 39 -2.23 7.59 0.85
CA VAL A 39 -1.42 6.66 0.06
C VAL A 39 -2.23 5.40 -0.17
N VAL A 40 -2.26 4.96 -1.41
CA VAL A 40 -2.89 3.73 -1.87
C VAL A 40 -1.79 2.87 -2.47
N ILE A 41 -1.66 1.64 -1.99
CA ILE A 41 -0.71 0.67 -2.52
C ILE A 41 -1.51 -0.40 -3.23
N ASP A 42 -1.39 -0.44 -4.55
CA ASP A 42 -2.12 -1.37 -5.40
C ASP A 42 -1.31 -2.66 -5.60
N LEU A 43 -1.86 -3.76 -5.11
CA LEU A 43 -1.25 -5.09 -5.15
C LEU A 43 -1.84 -5.95 -6.27
N HIS A 44 -2.65 -5.39 -7.17
CA HIS A 44 -3.36 -6.16 -8.21
C HIS A 44 -2.43 -6.85 -9.21
N GLU A 45 -1.24 -6.32 -9.45
CA GLU A 45 -0.25 -6.88 -10.39
C GLU A 45 0.75 -7.86 -9.72
N LEU A 46 0.55 -8.19 -8.44
CA LEU A 46 1.41 -9.12 -7.70
C LEU A 46 1.03 -10.59 -7.95
N GLU A 47 1.74 -11.27 -8.83
CA GLU A 47 1.52 -12.70 -9.07
C GLU A 47 1.94 -13.59 -7.87
N VAL A 48 2.95 -13.15 -7.13
CA VAL A 48 3.50 -13.86 -5.96
C VAL A 48 3.62 -12.89 -4.79
N PHE A 49 3.12 -13.30 -3.62
CA PHE A 49 3.21 -12.47 -2.41
C PHE A 49 3.57 -13.32 -1.20
N ALA A 50 4.68 -12.97 -0.55
CA ALA A 50 5.25 -13.69 0.57
C ALA A 50 5.13 -12.91 1.88
N VAL A 51 5.27 -13.61 3.01
CA VAL A 51 5.21 -13.03 4.37
C VAL A 51 6.22 -11.90 4.56
N THR A 52 7.40 -11.98 3.93
CA THR A 52 8.42 -10.92 3.98
C THR A 52 7.92 -9.62 3.37
N GLY A 53 7.30 -9.69 2.18
CA GLY A 53 6.70 -8.53 1.52
C GLY A 53 5.55 -7.92 2.32
N ALA A 54 4.73 -8.77 2.94
CA ALA A 54 3.64 -8.32 3.79
C ALA A 54 4.12 -7.55 5.03
N ARG A 55 5.21 -7.98 5.68
CA ARG A 55 5.82 -7.23 6.80
C ARG A 55 6.32 -5.84 6.40
N THR A 56 6.82 -5.71 5.17
CA THR A 56 7.23 -4.42 4.61
C THR A 56 6.02 -3.50 4.45
N LEU A 57 4.91 -3.98 3.90
CA LEU A 57 3.67 -3.19 3.78
C LEU A 57 3.12 -2.73 5.13
N VAL A 58 3.26 -3.56 6.17
CA VAL A 58 2.89 -3.19 7.55
C VAL A 58 3.76 -2.05 8.06
N THR A 59 5.07 -2.15 7.86
CA THR A 59 6.03 -1.12 8.28
C THR A 59 5.73 0.21 7.58
N ILE A 60 5.37 0.15 6.29
CA ILE A 60 4.92 1.30 5.52
C ILE A 60 3.62 1.88 6.09
N HIS A 61 2.62 1.04 6.37
CA HIS A 61 1.34 1.47 6.93
C HIS A 61 1.52 2.19 8.28
N GLU A 62 2.32 1.63 9.19
CA GLU A 62 2.65 2.26 10.47
C GLU A 62 3.34 3.61 10.30
N ARG A 63 4.23 3.72 9.32
CA ARG A 63 4.94 4.97 9.00
C ARG A 63 4.00 6.04 8.45
N CYS A 64 3.07 5.69 7.56
CA CYS A 64 2.03 6.60 7.11
C CYS A 64 1.19 7.10 8.29
N ARG A 65 0.75 6.18 9.17
CA ARG A 65 -0.04 6.52 10.35
C ARG A 65 0.66 7.50 11.29
N THR A 66 1.95 7.27 11.60
CA THR A 66 2.71 8.16 12.49
C THR A 66 2.89 9.57 11.93
N ARG A 67 2.66 9.77 10.63
CA ARG A 67 2.67 11.06 9.93
C ARG A 67 1.28 11.65 9.67
N GLY A 68 0.21 10.99 10.15
CA GLY A 68 -1.17 11.42 9.87
C GLY A 68 -1.59 11.24 8.41
N ILE A 69 -0.97 10.28 7.71
CA ILE A 69 -1.26 9.93 6.32
C ILE A 69 -2.07 8.63 6.31
N ASP A 70 -3.22 8.67 5.65
CA ASP A 70 -4.07 7.48 5.50
C ASP A 70 -3.42 6.53 4.50
N CYS A 71 -3.29 5.25 4.85
CA CYS A 71 -2.69 4.23 4.00
C CYS A 71 -3.67 3.08 3.74
N HIS A 72 -3.96 2.85 2.46
CA HIS A 72 -4.85 1.80 1.98
C HIS A 72 -4.07 0.78 1.15
N LEU A 73 -4.36 -0.49 1.35
CA LEU A 73 -3.84 -1.58 0.51
C LEU A 73 -4.97 -2.04 -0.40
N VAL A 74 -4.72 -2.17 -1.69
CA VAL A 74 -5.70 -2.69 -2.65
C VAL A 74 -5.29 -4.10 -2.99
N ALA A 75 -6.12 -5.07 -2.62
CA ALA A 75 -5.90 -6.46 -2.95
C ALA A 75 -7.27 -7.06 -3.28
N PRO A 76 -7.52 -7.51 -4.53
CA PRO A 76 -8.80 -8.10 -4.86
C PRO A 76 -9.11 -9.32 -3.99
N PRO A 77 -10.40 -9.64 -3.82
CA PRO A 77 -10.80 -10.90 -3.21
C PRO A 77 -10.17 -12.06 -4.00
N ASP A 78 -9.77 -13.11 -3.29
CA ASP A 78 -9.03 -14.27 -3.81
C ASP A 78 -7.59 -14.03 -4.31
N HIS A 79 -7.10 -12.79 -4.28
CA HIS A 79 -5.71 -12.49 -4.62
C HIS A 79 -4.73 -13.08 -3.59
N PRO A 80 -3.55 -13.60 -3.99
CA PRO A 80 -2.53 -14.12 -3.05
C PRO A 80 -2.19 -13.13 -1.93
N ALA A 81 -2.11 -11.84 -2.26
CA ALA A 81 -1.87 -10.78 -1.28
C ALA A 81 -2.98 -10.69 -0.23
N HIS A 82 -4.25 -10.75 -0.62
CA HIS A 82 -5.38 -10.72 0.30
C HIS A 82 -5.31 -11.89 1.28
N ARG A 83 -5.00 -13.11 0.81
CA ARG A 83 -4.89 -14.31 1.66
C ARG A 83 -3.75 -14.24 2.67
N VAL A 84 -2.63 -13.64 2.31
CA VAL A 84 -1.47 -13.48 3.20
C VAL A 84 -1.74 -12.37 4.20
N LEU A 85 -2.22 -11.21 3.75
CA LEU A 85 -2.54 -10.08 4.62
C LEU A 85 -3.61 -10.43 5.66
N SER A 86 -4.67 -11.13 5.25
CA SER A 86 -5.75 -11.55 6.17
C SER A 86 -5.32 -12.58 7.22
N ARG A 87 -4.16 -13.21 7.05
CA ARG A 87 -3.59 -14.18 8.01
C ARG A 87 -2.56 -13.55 8.93
N LEU A 88 -2.15 -12.33 8.65
CA LEU A 88 -1.25 -11.59 9.51
C LEU A 88 -2.11 -10.86 10.54
N ASP A 89 -1.78 -11.04 11.81
CA ASP A 89 -2.42 -10.35 12.91
C ASP A 89 -1.85 -8.92 12.96
N LEU A 90 -2.31 -8.08 12.03
CA LEU A 90 -1.78 -6.74 11.82
C LEU A 90 -2.51 -5.75 12.73
N SER A 91 -1.74 -5.05 13.57
CA SER A 91 -2.27 -4.03 14.47
C SER A 91 -1.46 -2.74 14.34
N PRO A 92 -2.06 -1.64 13.85
CA PRO A 92 -3.44 -1.54 13.37
C PRO A 92 -3.65 -2.27 12.03
N ASP A 93 -4.86 -2.75 11.81
CA ASP A 93 -5.24 -3.46 10.59
C ASP A 93 -5.19 -2.47 9.41
N PRO A 94 -4.31 -2.69 8.40
CA PRO A 94 -4.33 -1.86 7.21
C PRO A 94 -5.70 -1.97 6.55
N ARG A 95 -6.27 -0.85 6.11
CA ARG A 95 -7.53 -0.90 5.35
C ARG A 95 -7.28 -1.56 4.00
N ILE A 96 -7.59 -2.85 3.90
CA ILE A 96 -7.60 -3.61 2.65
C ILE A 96 -8.91 -3.29 1.93
N VAL A 97 -8.81 -2.84 0.68
CA VAL A 97 -9.96 -2.56 -0.18
C VAL A 97 -9.85 -3.39 -1.46
N ASP A 98 -10.99 -3.81 -2.00
CA ASP A 98 -11.01 -4.68 -3.18
C ASP A 98 -10.65 -3.93 -4.48
N SER A 99 -10.88 -2.62 -4.51
CA SER A 99 -10.55 -1.74 -5.64
C SER A 99 -10.51 -0.27 -5.22
N VAL A 100 -9.80 0.55 -5.99
CA VAL A 100 -9.89 2.01 -5.92
C VAL A 100 -10.78 2.47 -7.06
N SER A 101 -11.92 3.10 -6.74
CA SER A 101 -12.65 3.84 -7.77
C SER A 101 -11.82 5.07 -8.15
N HIS A 102 -11.16 4.99 -9.31
CA HIS A 102 -10.70 6.17 -10.02
C HIS A 102 -11.96 6.87 -10.52
N ASN A 103 -12.57 7.72 -9.69
CA ASN A 103 -13.49 8.70 -10.22
C ASN A 103 -12.62 9.71 -10.99
N PRO A 104 -12.66 9.76 -12.33
CA PRO A 104 -12.12 10.91 -13.02
C PRO A 104 -12.85 12.16 -12.48
N PRO A 105 -12.19 13.32 -12.41
CA PRO A 105 -12.90 14.55 -12.06
C PRO A 105 -14.07 14.70 -13.03
N ASP A 106 -15.27 14.82 -12.47
CA ASP A 106 -16.50 15.10 -13.21
C ASP A 106 -16.29 16.44 -13.93
N LEU A 107 -16.06 16.38 -15.24
CA LEU A 107 -15.99 17.56 -16.10
C LEU A 107 -17.42 17.84 -16.59
N SER A 108 -18.26 18.35 -15.69
CA SER A 108 -19.58 18.91 -15.99
C SER A 108 -19.62 20.40 -15.70
#